data_AF-A0A5N4DW44-F1
#
_entry.id   AF-A0A5N4DW44-F1
#
_cell.length_a   1.000
_cell.length_b   1.000
_cell.length_c   1.000
_cell.angle_alpha   90.00
_cell.angle_beta   90.00
_cell.angle_gamma   90.00
#
_symmetry.space_group_name_H-M   'P 1'
#
loop_
_entity.id
_entity.type
_entity.pdbx_description
1 polymer ?
#
loop_
_entity_poly.entity_id
_entity_poly.type
_entity_poly.pdbx_seq_one_letter_code
_entity_poly.pdbx_strand_id
1 'polypeptide(L)'
;MMTCHKKANGDRGASWYFGFHGQMSLTFDPENETLTLVHPEGRRMKEKWEHNRDVTKFFRKTSMGDCRAWLDRFLEHWKEILKTTASPTTATHTTRSRAIAVMPTACLLFVVFTYGVFTYGILC
;
A
#
# COMPACT_ATOMS: atom_id res chain seq x y z
N MET A 1 9.34 6.03 0.84
CA MET A 1 8.28 5.24 0.20
C MET A 1 8.64 4.98 -1.26
N MET A 2 8.56 3.73 -1.68
CA MET A 2 8.66 3.34 -3.09
C MET A 2 7.27 2.99 -3.60
N THR A 3 6.95 3.39 -4.83
CA THR A 3 5.70 3.02 -5.50
C THR A 3 5.99 2.31 -6.82
N CYS A 4 5.17 1.31 -7.13
CA CYS A 4 5.15 0.62 -8.42
C CYS A 4 3.89 1.01 -9.18
N HIS A 5 4.02 1.41 -10.43
CA HIS A 5 2.88 1.88 -11.20
C HIS A 5 2.97 1.49 -12.68
N LYS A 6 1.81 1.44 -13.34
CA LYS A 6 1.72 1.25 -14.78
C LYS A 6 1.68 2.62 -15.47
N LYS A 7 2.60 2.85 -16.41
CA LYS A 7 2.67 4.07 -17.22
C LYS A 7 1.59 4.07 -18.30
N ALA A 8 1.35 5.25 -18.90
CA ALA A 8 0.37 5.42 -19.97
C ALA A 8 0.68 4.55 -21.21
N ASN A 9 1.96 4.36 -21.54
CA ASN A 9 2.40 3.49 -22.63
C ASN A 9 2.31 1.98 -22.30
N GLY A 10 1.87 1.63 -21.09
CA GLY A 10 1.77 0.26 -20.62
C GLY A 10 3.00 -0.26 -19.89
N ASP A 11 4.14 0.45 -19.88
CA ASP A 11 5.33 0.00 -19.17
C ASP A 11 5.16 0.06 -17.65
N ARG A 12 6.01 -0.67 -16.93
CA ARG A 12 6.05 -0.65 -15.46
C ARG A 12 7.13 0.31 -15.00
N GLY A 13 6.73 1.29 -14.20
CA GLY A 13 7.58 2.30 -13.60
C GLY A 13 7.65 2.15 -12.08
N ALA A 14 8.66 2.78 -11.50
CA ALA A 14 8.77 2.94 -10.06
C ALA A 14 9.14 4.38 -9.72
N SER A 15 8.67 4.85 -8.57
CA SER A 15 9.06 6.14 -8.01
C SER A 15 9.55 5.97 -6.58
N TRP A 16 10.57 6.73 -6.20
CA TRP A 16 11.11 6.73 -4.84
C TRP A 16 10.99 8.12 -4.23
N TYR A 17 10.47 8.14 -3.01
CA TYR A 17 10.27 9.35 -2.21
C TYR A 17 10.90 9.12 -0.84
N PHE A 18 11.86 9.94 -0.45
CA PHE A 18 12.48 9.90 0.87
C PHE A 18 12.08 11.16 1.62
N GLY A 19 11.61 10.98 2.85
CA GLY A 19 11.16 12.07 3.68
C GLY A 19 11.89 12.15 5.00
N PHE A 20 11.91 13.34 5.57
CA PHE A 20 12.46 13.66 6.87
C PHE A 20 11.40 14.45 7.65
N HIS A 21 11.07 14.02 8.88
CA HIS A 21 9.98 14.60 9.68
C HIS A 21 8.63 14.76 8.94
N GLY A 22 8.28 13.80 8.09
CA GLY A 22 7.02 13.82 7.33
C GLY A 22 7.03 14.72 6.09
N GLN A 23 8.10 15.49 5.85
CA GLN A 23 8.30 16.24 4.62
C GLN A 23 9.09 15.42 3.61
N MET A 24 8.67 15.45 2.34
CA MET A 24 9.44 14.84 1.26
C MET A 24 10.65 15.72 0.93
N SER A 25 11.85 15.14 1.03
CA SER A 25 13.10 15.91 0.91
C SER A 25 14.00 15.41 -0.23
N LEU A 26 13.82 14.19 -0.73
CA LEU A 26 14.62 13.61 -1.81
C LEU A 26 13.81 12.62 -2.65
N THR A 27 14.07 12.57 -3.96
CA THR A 27 13.52 11.54 -4.86
C THR A 27 14.63 10.85 -5.65
N PHE A 28 14.34 9.63 -6.13
CA PHE A 28 15.23 8.91 -7.06
C PHE A 28 14.48 8.56 -8.33
N ASP A 29 15.07 8.92 -9.47
CA ASP A 29 14.63 8.52 -10.79
C ASP A 29 15.45 7.30 -11.26
N PRO A 30 14.83 6.11 -11.36
CA PRO A 30 15.53 4.90 -11.78
C PRO A 30 15.90 4.85 -13.26
N GLU A 31 15.30 5.67 -14.13
CA GLU A 31 15.63 5.67 -15.57
C GLU A 31 16.90 6.44 -15.84
N ASN A 32 17.02 7.61 -15.20
CA ASN A 32 18.20 8.46 -15.31
C ASN A 32 19.25 8.18 -14.21
N GLU A 33 18.92 7.31 -13.25
CA GLU A 33 19.72 7.00 -12.05
C GLU A 33 20.08 8.25 -11.22
N THR A 34 19.18 9.23 -11.22
CA THR A 34 19.42 10.55 -10.63
C THR A 34 18.70 10.71 -9.31
N LEU A 35 19.41 11.21 -8.29
CA LEU A 35 18.81 11.69 -7.05
C LEU A 35 18.46 13.18 -7.18
N THR A 36 17.21 13.54 -6.91
CA THR A 36 16.75 14.94 -6.98
C THR A 36 16.41 15.43 -5.59
N LEU A 37 17.09 16.49 -5.16
CA LEU A 37 16.81 17.15 -3.88
C LEU A 37 15.52 17.95 -4.01
N VAL A 38 14.55 17.69 -3.14
CA VAL A 38 13.27 18.41 -3.09
C VAL A 38 13.28 19.46 -1.98
N HIS A 39 13.84 19.11 -0.81
CA HIS A 39 13.91 19.99 0.34
C HIS A 39 15.27 19.85 1.06
N PRO A 40 15.79 20.91 1.71
CA PRO A 40 17.14 20.89 2.29
C PRO A 40 17.47 19.74 3.25
N GLU A 41 16.52 19.15 3.97
CA GLU A 41 16.85 18.03 4.88
C GLU A 41 17.31 16.77 4.14
N GLY A 42 17.01 16.66 2.84
CA GLY A 42 17.47 15.57 1.98
C GLY A 42 18.93 15.70 1.57
N ARG A 43 19.58 16.84 1.82
CA ARG A 43 20.93 17.16 1.29
C ARG A 43 21.96 16.12 1.72
N ARG A 44 22.02 15.83 3.01
CA ARG A 44 22.98 14.86 3.57
C ARG A 44 22.79 13.46 2.99
N MET A 45 21.55 13.09 2.69
CA MET A 45 21.21 11.81 2.10
C MET A 45 21.64 11.75 0.63
N LYS A 46 21.36 12.82 -0.14
CA LYS A 46 21.83 12.97 -1.52
C LYS A 46 23.35 12.88 -1.60
N GLU A 47 24.07 13.68 -0.81
CA GLU A 47 25.55 13.67 -0.79
C GLU A 47 26.13 12.28 -0.53
N LYS A 48 25.52 11.53 0.40
CA LYS A 48 25.96 10.16 0.75
C LYS A 48 25.69 9.14 -0.35
N TRP A 49 24.60 9.30 -1.11
CA TRP A 49 24.12 8.28 -2.05
C TRP A 49 24.45 8.57 -3.50
N GLU A 50 24.59 9.83 -3.90
CA GLU A 50 24.78 10.26 -5.29
C GLU A 50 26.02 9.66 -5.94
N HIS A 51 27.08 9.44 -5.17
CA HIS A 51 28.32 8.81 -5.64
C HIS A 51 28.44 7.34 -5.22
N ASN A 52 27.43 6.78 -4.54
CA ASN A 52 27.45 5.40 -4.09
C ASN A 52 26.74 4.50 -5.10
N ARG A 53 27.53 3.82 -5.93
CA ARG A 53 27.04 2.93 -6.99
C ARG A 53 26.23 1.74 -6.47
N ASP A 54 26.50 1.25 -5.27
CA ASP A 54 25.74 0.13 -4.72
C ASP A 54 24.31 0.56 -4.38
N VAL A 55 24.15 1.78 -3.88
CA VAL A 55 22.83 2.37 -3.58
C VAL A 55 22.05 2.63 -4.86
N THR A 56 22.66 3.26 -5.87
CA THR A 56 21.96 3.52 -7.15
C THR A 56 21.59 2.21 -7.87
N LYS A 57 22.50 1.22 -7.88
CA LYS A 57 22.24 -0.11 -8.42
C LYS A 57 21.11 -0.83 -7.69
N PHE A 58 21.05 -0.71 -6.36
CA PHE A 58 19.96 -1.26 -5.57
C PHE A 58 18.61 -0.65 -5.97
N PHE A 59 18.52 0.68 -6.00
CA PHE A 59 17.27 1.35 -6.40
C PHE A 59 16.86 1.00 -7.82
N ARG A 60 17.80 0.96 -8.76
CA ARG A 60 17.54 0.58 -10.15
C ARG A 60 17.07 -0.86 -10.28
N LYS A 61 17.75 -1.82 -9.65
CA LYS A 61 17.37 -3.24 -9.67
C LYS A 61 15.96 -3.42 -9.11
N THR A 62 15.68 -2.79 -7.97
CA THR A 62 14.37 -2.87 -7.33
C THR A 62 13.29 -2.25 -8.21
N SER A 63 13.57 -1.11 -8.85
CA SER A 63 12.63 -0.38 -9.71
C SER A 63 12.32 -1.09 -11.03
N MET A 64 13.35 -1.55 -11.73
CA MET A 64 13.24 -2.13 -13.08
C MET A 64 13.07 -3.65 -13.08
N GLY A 65 13.41 -4.32 -11.98
CA GLY A 65 13.26 -5.76 -11.80
C GLY A 65 12.10 -6.09 -10.89
N ASP A 66 12.34 -6.00 -9.58
CA ASP A 66 11.42 -6.52 -8.55
C ASP A 66 10.03 -5.86 -8.63
N CYS A 67 10.00 -4.54 -8.76
CA CYS A 67 8.77 -3.75 -8.85
C CYS A 67 7.95 -4.09 -10.10
N ARG A 68 8.60 -4.27 -11.26
CA ARG A 68 7.91 -4.66 -12.50
C ARG A 68 7.30 -6.04 -12.37
N ALA A 69 8.12 -7.01 -11.96
CA ALA A 69 7.69 -8.40 -11.82
C ALA A 69 6.60 -8.56 -10.75
N TRP A 70 6.68 -7.82 -9.64
CA TRP A 70 5.65 -7.82 -8.62
C TRP A 70 4.32 -7.26 -9.14
N LEU A 71 4.35 -6.10 -9.82
CA LEU A 71 3.14 -5.46 -10.33
C LEU A 71 2.45 -6.32 -11.40
N ASP A 72 3.22 -7.01 -12.24
CA ASP A 72 2.70 -7.97 -13.21
C ASP A 72 1.88 -9.08 -12.56
N ARG A 73 2.48 -9.78 -11.59
CA ARG A 73 1.80 -10.87 -10.87
C ARG A 73 0.59 -10.37 -10.11
N PHE A 74 0.69 -9.20 -9.48
CA PHE A 74 -0.42 -8.60 -8.74
C PHE A 74 -1.60 -8.31 -9.67
N LEU A 75 -1.36 -7.66 -10.82
CA LEU A 75 -2.42 -7.32 -11.77
C LEU A 75 -3.06 -8.55 -12.41
N GLU A 76 -2.27 -9.59 -12.70
CA GLU A 76 -2.78 -10.87 -13.19
C GLU A 76 -3.74 -11.51 -12.18
N HIS A 77 -3.31 -11.65 -10.93
CA HIS A 77 -4.14 -12.22 -9.88
C HIS A 77 -5.41 -11.38 -9.61
N TRP A 78 -5.26 -10.05 -9.59
CA TRP A 78 -6.37 -9.13 -9.40
C TRP A 78 -7.43 -9.27 -10.51
N LYS A 79 -6.99 -9.47 -11.76
CA LYS A 79 -7.89 -9.71 -12.90
C LYS A 79 -8.73 -10.99 -12.70
N GLU A 80 -8.14 -12.05 -12.15
CA GLU A 80 -8.88 -13.29 -11.88
C GLU A 80 -9.89 -13.14 -10.73
N ILE A 81 -9.54 -12.39 -9.68
CA ILE A 81 -10.49 -12.04 -8.61
C ILE A 81 -11.68 -11.26 -9.19
N LEU A 82 -11.43 -10.26 -10.02
CA LEU A 82 -12.48 -9.45 -10.62
C LEU A 82 -13.40 -10.26 -11.54
N LYS A 83 -12.85 -11.19 -12.33
CA LYS A 83 -13.66 -12.11 -13.16
C LYS A 83 -14.56 -13.00 -12.31
N THR A 84 -14.05 -13.51 -11.19
CA THR A 84 -14.79 -14.37 -10.27
C THR A 84 -15.95 -13.61 -9.63
N THR A 85 -15.72 -12.38 -9.17
CA THR A 85 -16.75 -11.53 -8.54
C THR A 85 -17.79 -11.02 -9.54
N ALA A 86 -17.41 -10.77 -10.79
CA ALA A 86 -18.33 -10.30 -11.84
C ALA A 86 -19.23 -11.42 -12.41
N SER A 87 -18.91 -12.70 -12.17
CA SER A 87 -19.78 -13.80 -12.58
C SER A 87 -20.93 -13.94 -11.56
N PRO A 88 -22.19 -13.74 -11.94
CA PRO A 88 -23.29 -14.01 -11.04
C PRO A 88 -23.34 -15.52 -10.85
N THR A 89 -23.08 -15.97 -9.63
CA THR A 89 -23.50 -17.30 -9.21
C THR A 89 -25.01 -17.34 -9.39
N THR A 90 -25.49 -18.02 -10.44
CA THR A 90 -26.91 -18.31 -10.62
C THR A 90 -27.26 -19.37 -9.59
N ALA A 91 -27.38 -18.97 -8.33
CA ALA A 91 -27.96 -19.78 -7.29
C ALA A 91 -29.39 -19.27 -7.10
N THR A 92 -30.35 -19.99 -7.68
CA THR A 92 -31.78 -19.80 -7.45
C THR A 92 -32.11 -20.24 -6.02
N HIS A 93 -31.68 -19.46 -5.02
CA HIS A 93 -32.16 -19.63 -3.65
C HIS A 93 -33.34 -18.71 -3.42
N THR A 94 -34.53 -19.24 -3.66
CA THR A 94 -35.76 -18.70 -3.08
C THR A 94 -35.71 -18.97 -1.57
N THR A 95 -34.99 -18.14 -0.83
CA THR A 95 -35.08 -18.11 0.63
C THR A 95 -35.82 -16.85 1.03
N ARG A 96 -37.08 -17.03 1.42
CA ARG A 96 -37.93 -16.00 2.04
C ARG A 96 -37.19 -15.44 3.26
N SER A 97 -36.63 -14.24 3.13
CA SER A 97 -36.02 -13.52 4.23
C SER A 97 -37.11 -13.12 5.24
N ARG A 98 -37.17 -13.80 6.38
CA ARG A 98 -37.81 -13.27 7.58
C ARG A 98 -36.82 -12.29 8.19
N ALA A 99 -37.14 -11.00 8.13
CA ALA A 99 -36.39 -9.97 8.84
C ALA A 99 -36.50 -10.21 10.34
N ILE A 100 -35.50 -10.84 10.93
CA ILE A 100 -35.30 -10.86 12.38
C ILE A 100 -34.53 -9.59 12.69
N ALA A 101 -35.21 -8.59 13.23
CA ALA A 101 -34.58 -7.41 13.81
C ALA A 101 -33.77 -7.84 15.04
N VAL A 102 -32.49 -8.19 14.83
CA VAL A 102 -31.57 -8.47 15.93
C VAL A 102 -31.29 -7.13 16.62
N MET A 103 -31.86 -7.03 17.81
CA MET A 103 -32.02 -5.86 18.65
C MET A 103 -30.71 -5.10 18.98
N PRO A 104 -30.79 -3.78 19.21
CA PRO A 104 -29.68 -2.89 19.59
C PRO A 104 -28.99 -3.23 20.92
N THR A 105 -29.52 -4.19 21.68
CA THR A 105 -28.99 -4.62 22.98
C THR A 105 -27.61 -5.28 22.89
N ALA A 106 -27.33 -6.02 21.81
CA ALA A 106 -26.02 -6.65 21.62
C ALA A 106 -24.91 -5.61 21.37
N CYS A 107 -25.23 -4.50 20.69
CA CYS A 107 -24.30 -3.38 20.51
C CYS A 107 -23.98 -2.68 21.83
N LEU A 108 -24.98 -2.45 22.69
CA LEU A 108 -24.76 -1.79 23.99
C LEU A 108 -23.84 -2.63 24.89
N LEU A 109 -24.01 -3.95 24.91
CA LEU A 109 -23.15 -4.85 25.68
C LEU A 109 -21.70 -4.84 25.18
N PHE A 110 -21.48 -4.82 23.86
CA PHE A 110 -20.14 -4.73 23.28
C PHE A 110 -19.43 -3.41 23.65
N VAL A 111 -20.16 -2.30 23.64
CA VAL A 111 -19.61 -0.98 24.02
C VAL A 111 -19.27 -0.94 25.51
N VAL A 112 -20.13 -1.45 26.39
CA VAL A 112 -19.83 -1.50 27.83
C VAL A 112 -18.61 -2.39 28.10
N PHE A 113 -18.48 -3.51 27.36
CA PHE A 113 -17.34 -4.42 27.54
C PHE A 113 -16.02 -3.76 27.12
N THR A 114 -15.98 -3.04 25.99
CA THR A 114 -14.76 -2.33 25.58
C THR A 114 -14.42 -1.21 26.57
N TYR A 115 -15.38 -0.36 26.94
CA TYR A 115 -15.14 0.74 27.88
C TYR A 115 -14.76 0.27 29.29
N GLY A 116 -15.33 -0.85 29.76
CA GLY A 116 -14.95 -1.48 31.03
C GLY A 116 -13.54 -2.08 30.99
N VAL A 117 -13.20 -2.79 29.91
CA VAL A 117 -11.84 -3.34 29.74
C VAL A 117 -10.80 -2.23 29.64
N PHE A 118 -11.11 -1.10 28.98
CA PHE A 118 -10.20 0.05 28.89
C PHE A 118 -10.04 0.82 30.21
N THR A 119 -11.06 0.87 31.06
CA THR A 119 -10.99 1.58 32.36
C THR A 119 -10.35 0.75 33.47
N TYR A 120 -10.55 -0.58 33.48
CA TYR A 120 -9.97 -1.46 34.49
C TYR A 120 -8.68 -2.17 34.05
N GLY A 121 -8.34 -2.17 32.76
CA GLY A 121 -7.14 -2.82 32.20
C GLY A 121 -5.86 -1.99 32.22
N ILE A 122 -5.87 -0.78 32.80
CA ILE A 122 -4.67 0.08 32.98
C ILE A 122 -4.22 0.09 34.47
N LEU A 123 -4.79 -0.75 35.32
CA LEU A 123 -4.29 -0.97 36.67
C LEU A 123 -3.83 -2.43 36.88
N CYS A 124 -2.78 -2.82 36.16
CA CYS A 124 -1.84 -3.88 36.52
C CYS A 124 -0.47 -3.54 35.95
#